data_AF-A0A7V3F5Q7-F1
#
_entry.id   AF-A0A7V3F5Q7-F1
#
_cell.length_a   1.000
_cell.length_b   1.000
_cell.length_c   1.000
_cell.angle_alpha   90.00
_cell.angle_beta   90.00
_cell.angle_gamma   90.00
#
_symmetry.space_group_name_H-M   'P 1'
#
loop_
_entity.id
_entity.type
_entity.pdbx_description
1 polymer ?
#
loop_
_entity_poly.entity_id
_entity_poly.type
_entity_poly.pdbx_seq_one_letter_code
_entity_poly.pdbx_strand_id
1 'polypeptide(L)'
;MILISATLGFWQEYGAPDAVVQLLSIVQVIATTVRDGNLQDILVEAIAPGDMVLLRAGDVIPGDGLMLEGRDLFVDETASTGETLPVEKSMGAVAVEAPLAKRTNALLLGTHVVSGMGKAVIVHVGRHTEFGQVSQRLRLRPPRRPNSTEACDASAMS
;
A
#
# COMPACT_ATOMS: atom_id res chain seq x y z
N MET A 1 -18.61 -24.35 42.66
CA MET A 1 -17.15 -24.15 42.45
C MET A 1 -16.68 -24.53 41.04
N ILE A 2 -17.53 -24.38 40.00
CA ILE A 2 -17.17 -24.63 38.58
C ILE A 2 -17.56 -23.41 37.71
N LEU A 3 -18.61 -22.67 38.10
CA LEU A 3 -19.02 -21.39 37.47
C LEU A 3 -17.98 -20.27 37.60
N ILE A 4 -17.23 -20.24 38.70
CA ILE A 4 -16.18 -19.23 38.96
C ILE A 4 -14.93 -19.49 38.12
N SER A 5 -14.57 -20.76 37.90
CA SER A 5 -13.41 -21.14 37.08
C SER A 5 -13.67 -20.94 35.58
N ALA A 6 -14.90 -21.16 35.10
CA ALA A 6 -15.26 -20.95 33.70
C ALA A 6 -15.30 -19.45 33.31
N THR A 7 -15.72 -18.59 34.22
CA THR A 7 -15.79 -17.13 33.98
C THR A 7 -14.41 -16.47 34.03
N LEU A 8 -13.50 -16.98 34.86
CA LEU A 8 -12.11 -16.52 34.90
C LEU A 8 -11.31 -16.91 33.64
N GLY A 9 -11.51 -18.12 33.11
CA GLY A 9 -10.81 -18.57 31.90
C GLY A 9 -11.16 -17.74 30.66
N PHE A 10 -12.44 -17.37 30.51
CA PHE A 10 -12.91 -16.57 29.38
C PHE A 10 -12.41 -15.11 29.41
N TRP A 11 -12.07 -14.59 30.59
CA TRP A 11 -11.50 -13.25 30.74
C TRP A 11 -9.99 -13.21 30.50
N GLN A 12 -9.27 -14.33 30.63
CA GLN A 12 -7.87 -14.42 30.21
C GLN A 12 -7.72 -14.45 28.68
N GLU A 13 -8.71 -14.97 27.97
CA GLU A 13 -8.63 -15.22 26.53
C GLU A 13 -9.06 -14.02 25.66
N TYR A 14 -9.65 -12.99 26.26
CA TYR A 14 -9.95 -11.71 25.58
C TYR A 14 -8.80 -10.69 25.65
N GLY A 15 -7.66 -11.06 26.24
CA GLY A 15 -6.57 -10.15 26.57
C GLY A 15 -5.20 -10.55 26.03
N ALA A 16 -5.04 -10.75 24.71
CA ALA A 16 -3.78 -10.56 23.98
C ALA A 16 -4.00 -10.78 22.47
N PRO A 17 -3.45 -9.93 21.57
CA PRO A 17 -2.01 -9.69 21.56
C PRO A 17 -1.59 -8.28 21.10
N ASP A 18 -1.61 -7.27 21.97
CA ASP A 18 -1.22 -5.90 21.57
C ASP A 18 0.29 -5.62 21.67
N ALA A 19 1.09 -6.58 22.11
CA ALA A 19 2.55 -6.45 22.11
C ALA A 19 3.15 -6.58 20.70
N VAL A 20 2.52 -7.36 19.81
CA VAL A 20 2.98 -7.52 18.42
C VAL A 20 2.63 -6.29 17.59
N VAL A 21 1.45 -5.68 17.81
CA VAL A 21 1.04 -4.43 17.16
C VAL A 21 1.95 -3.27 17.59
N GLN A 22 2.34 -3.20 18.87
CA GLN A 22 3.27 -2.18 19.35
C GLN A 22 4.70 -2.36 18.83
N LEU A 23 5.21 -3.60 18.67
CA LEU A 23 6.50 -3.81 18.00
C LEU A 23 6.45 -3.50 16.50
N LEU A 24 5.35 -3.81 15.81
CA LEU A 24 5.15 -3.46 14.40
C LEU A 24 4.94 -1.95 14.18
N SER A 25 4.44 -1.23 15.19
CA SER A 25 4.25 0.23 15.14
C SER A 25 5.55 1.05 15.19
N ILE A 26 6.71 0.39 15.36
CA ILE A 26 8.04 1.04 15.39
C ILE A 26 8.51 1.42 13.97
N VAL A 27 7.86 0.92 12.90
CA VAL A 27 8.07 1.38 11.52
C VAL A 27 6.83 2.14 11.04
N GLN A 28 6.49 3.24 11.71
CA GLN A 28 5.52 4.18 11.18
C GLN A 28 6.12 4.84 9.93
N VAL A 29 5.54 4.55 8.77
CA VAL A 29 5.92 5.22 7.52
C VAL A 29 5.39 6.65 7.58
N ILE A 30 6.31 7.60 7.56
CA ILE A 30 6.01 9.03 7.48
C ILE A 30 6.15 9.51 6.05
N ALA A 31 5.38 10.54 5.72
CA ALA A 31 5.47 11.25 4.45
C ALA A 31 5.51 12.75 4.71
N THR A 32 6.40 13.45 3.99
CA THR A 32 6.51 14.90 4.08
C THR A 32 5.45 15.54 3.18
N THR A 33 4.57 16.34 3.78
CA THR A 33 3.50 17.07 3.08
C THR A 33 3.70 18.57 3.17
N VAL A 34 3.06 19.31 2.26
CA VAL A 34 2.95 20.76 2.30
C VAL A 34 1.51 21.12 2.65
N ARG A 35 1.27 21.57 3.89
CA ARG A 35 -0.03 22.05 4.38
C ARG A 35 0.13 23.47 4.91
N ASP A 36 -0.78 24.36 4.51
CA ASP A 36 -0.72 25.80 4.85
C ASP A 36 0.63 26.47 4.51
N GLY A 37 1.27 26.01 3.44
CA GLY A 37 2.59 26.50 2.99
C GLY A 37 3.78 26.00 3.81
N ASN A 38 3.57 25.19 4.84
CA ASN A 38 4.62 24.63 5.69
C ASN A 38 4.83 23.14 5.42
N LEU A 39 6.08 22.69 5.56
CA LEU A 39 6.43 21.28 5.51
C LEU A 39 6.01 20.60 6.82
N GLN A 40 5.28 19.49 6.71
CA GLN A 40 4.83 18.70 7.84
C GLN A 40 5.02 17.22 7.55
N ASP A 41 5.73 16.54 8.45
CA ASP A 41 5.82 15.08 8.43
C ASP A 41 4.59 14.50 9.12
N ILE A 42 3.82 13.73 8.36
CA ILE A 42 2.61 13.08 8.85
C ILE A 42 2.68 11.59 8.56
N LEU A 43 1.90 10.81 9.31
CA LEU A 43 1.73 9.40 9.03
C LEU A 43 1.09 9.22 7.65
N VAL A 44 1.56 8.23 6.90
CA VAL A 44 0.97 7.86 5.60
C VAL A 44 -0.53 7.60 5.73
N GLU A 45 -0.98 7.06 6.86
CA GLU A 45 -2.39 6.81 7.18
C GLU A 45 -3.23 8.10 7.32
N ALA A 46 -2.59 9.23 7.64
CA ALA A 46 -3.24 10.52 7.78
C ALA A 46 -3.27 11.34 6.47
N ILE A 47 -2.79 10.77 5.37
CA ILE A 47 -2.83 11.40 4.05
C ILE A 47 -4.25 11.32 3.48
N ALA A 48 -4.69 12.44 2.94
CA ALA A 48 -5.98 12.60 2.30
C ALA A 48 -5.82 13.06 0.84
N PRO A 49 -6.84 12.82 -0.01
CA PRO A 49 -6.89 13.42 -1.34
C PRO A 49 -6.76 14.94 -1.27
N GLY A 50 -5.94 15.51 -2.15
CA GLY A 50 -5.60 16.93 -2.18
C GLY A 50 -4.31 17.28 -1.42
N ASP A 51 -3.76 16.37 -0.61
CA ASP A 51 -2.47 16.62 0.04
C ASP A 51 -1.35 16.70 -1.01
N MET A 52 -0.48 17.69 -0.80
CA MET A 52 0.73 17.85 -1.60
C MET A 52 1.89 17.18 -0.87
N VAL A 53 2.49 16.16 -1.49
CA VAL A 53 3.61 15.41 -0.94
C VAL A 53 4.92 15.84 -1.58
N LEU A 54 5.98 15.88 -0.79
CA LEU A 54 7.35 16.00 -1.25
C LEU A 54 7.99 14.62 -1.23
N LEU A 55 8.65 14.26 -2.32
CA LEU A 55 9.21 12.93 -2.56
C LEU A 55 10.70 13.02 -2.83
N ARG A 56 11.46 12.12 -2.23
CA ARG A 56 12.92 12.01 -2.32
C ARG A 56 13.29 10.53 -2.43
N ALA A 57 14.50 10.27 -2.91
CA ALA A 57 15.06 8.92 -2.96
C ALA A 57 14.91 8.20 -1.61
N GLY A 58 14.34 6.99 -1.64
CA GLY A 58 14.03 6.18 -0.46
C GLY A 58 12.59 6.32 0.05
N ASP A 59 11.84 7.34 -0.38
CA ASP A 59 10.47 7.54 0.08
C ASP A 59 9.53 6.52 -0.55
N VAL A 60 8.53 6.09 0.24
CA VAL A 60 7.41 5.30 -0.23
C VAL A 60 6.31 6.24 -0.70
N ILE A 61 5.68 5.91 -1.84
CA ILE A 61 4.54 6.67 -2.36
C ILE A 61 3.29 6.35 -1.52
N PRO A 62 2.70 7.35 -0.82
CA PRO A 62 1.66 7.12 0.18
C PRO A 62 0.24 6.95 -0.39
N GLY A 63 0.05 7.20 -1.68
CA GLY A 63 -1.23 7.16 -2.37
C GLY A 63 -1.04 7.38 -3.86
N ASP A 64 -2.10 7.18 -4.64
CA ASP A 64 -2.01 7.48 -6.06
C ASP A 64 -2.04 9.00 -6.25
N GLY A 65 -1.05 9.52 -6.97
CA GLY A 65 -0.84 10.95 -7.10
C GLY A 65 -0.50 11.39 -8.52
N LEU A 66 -0.60 12.70 -8.74
CA LEU A 66 -0.21 13.35 -9.99
C LEU A 66 1.03 14.21 -9.75
N MET A 67 2.03 14.05 -10.61
CA MET A 67 3.27 14.81 -10.56
C MET A 67 3.02 16.29 -10.83
N LEU A 68 3.49 17.15 -9.93
CA LEU A 68 3.45 18.60 -10.08
C LEU A 68 4.81 19.18 -10.47
N GLU A 69 5.89 18.65 -9.90
CA GLU A 69 7.27 19.07 -10.17
C GLU A 69 8.20 17.87 -9.97
N GLY A 70 9.25 17.72 -10.78
CA GLY A 70 10.17 16.59 -10.63
C GLY A 70 11.52 16.87 -11.26
N ARG A 71 12.57 16.29 -10.67
CA ARG A 71 13.93 16.31 -11.21
C ARG A 71 14.53 14.92 -11.08
N ASP A 72 14.78 14.30 -12.22
CA ASP A 72 15.38 12.98 -12.35
C ASP A 72 14.69 11.95 -11.43
N LEU A 73 13.35 12.00 -11.34
CA LEU A 73 12.56 11.18 -10.42
C LEU A 73 12.34 9.80 -11.04
N PHE A 74 12.94 8.78 -10.45
CA PHE A 74 12.74 7.38 -10.85
C PHE A 74 12.02 6.62 -9.75
N VAL A 75 10.99 5.86 -10.14
CA VAL A 75 10.14 5.10 -9.20
C VAL A 75 10.17 3.63 -9.58
N ASP A 76 10.33 2.75 -8.60
CA ASP A 76 10.18 1.31 -8.77
C ASP A 76 8.70 0.94 -8.64
N GLU A 77 8.11 0.58 -9.79
CA GLU A 77 6.71 0.20 -9.90
C GLU A 77 6.49 -1.30 -9.96
N THR A 78 7.51 -2.12 -9.69
CA THR A 78 7.45 -3.59 -9.77
C THR A 78 6.24 -4.15 -9.01
N ALA A 79 5.93 -3.57 -7.84
CA ALA A 79 4.81 -4.00 -7.00
C ALA A 79 3.42 -3.77 -7.62
N SER A 80 3.27 -2.79 -8.52
CA SER A 80 1.97 -2.40 -9.09
C SER A 80 1.83 -2.76 -10.57
N THR A 81 2.89 -2.61 -11.36
CA THR A 81 2.87 -2.85 -12.82
C THR A 81 3.56 -4.16 -13.20
N GLY A 82 4.46 -4.67 -12.36
CA GLY A 82 5.31 -5.84 -12.66
C GLY A 82 6.54 -5.49 -13.52
N GLU A 83 6.77 -4.23 -13.83
CA GLU A 83 7.94 -3.76 -14.56
C GLU A 83 9.15 -3.70 -13.62
N THR A 84 10.22 -4.45 -13.93
CA THR A 84 11.41 -4.56 -13.06
C THR A 84 12.34 -3.33 -13.17
N LEU A 85 12.22 -2.54 -14.23
CA LEU A 85 13.07 -1.37 -14.45
C LEU A 85 12.42 -0.13 -13.84
N PRO A 86 13.17 0.71 -13.11
CA PRO A 86 12.67 1.98 -12.60
C PRO A 86 12.11 2.85 -13.72
N VAL A 87 10.92 3.41 -13.50
CA VAL A 87 10.22 4.26 -14.46
C VAL A 87 10.49 5.72 -14.14
N GLU A 88 10.92 6.47 -15.15
CA GLU A 88 11.08 7.92 -15.04
C GLU A 88 9.70 8.60 -14.95
N LYS A 89 9.55 9.49 -13.96
CA LYS A 89 8.34 10.25 -13.71
C LYS A 89 8.53 11.70 -14.13
N SER A 90 7.57 12.20 -14.89
CA SER A 90 7.64 13.52 -15.50
C SER A 90 6.27 14.20 -15.54
N MET A 91 6.30 15.53 -15.49
CA MET A 91 5.11 16.34 -15.72
C MET A 91 4.68 16.20 -17.18
N GLY A 92 3.37 16.22 -17.42
CA GLY A 92 2.83 16.25 -18.77
C GLY A 92 1.45 15.64 -18.87
N ALA A 93 0.82 15.85 -20.02
CA ALA A 93 -0.40 15.16 -20.37
C ALA A 93 -0.06 13.76 -20.89
N VAL A 94 -0.74 12.77 -20.34
CA VAL A 94 -0.73 11.40 -20.85
C VAL A 94 -2.11 11.13 -21.45
N ALA A 95 -2.17 10.30 -22.49
CA ALA A 95 -3.44 9.91 -23.10
C ALA A 95 -4.37 9.28 -22.05
N VAL A 96 -5.66 9.60 -22.09
CA VAL A 96 -6.66 9.09 -21.14
C VAL A 96 -6.68 7.56 -21.10
N GLU A 97 -6.55 6.94 -22.28
CA GLU A 97 -6.54 5.48 -22.46
C GLU A 97 -5.13 4.86 -22.31
N ALA A 98 -4.15 5.61 -21.82
CA ALA A 98 -2.81 5.08 -21.62
C ALA A 98 -2.84 3.96 -20.54
N PRO A 99 -2.23 2.79 -20.84
CA PRO A 99 -2.00 1.76 -19.85
C PRO A 99 -1.25 2.32 -18.63
N LEU A 100 -1.47 1.71 -17.46
CA LEU A 100 -0.87 2.15 -16.19
C LEU A 100 0.64 2.37 -16.28
N ALA A 101 1.36 1.42 -16.88
CA ALA A 101 2.81 1.49 -17.09
C ALA A 101 3.28 2.66 -17.98
N LYS A 102 2.39 3.26 -18.79
CA LYS A 102 2.70 4.42 -19.64
C LYS A 102 2.29 5.75 -18.99
N ARG A 103 1.72 5.74 -17.79
CA ARG A 103 1.34 6.96 -17.05
C ARG A 103 2.54 7.52 -16.30
N THR A 104 3.45 8.18 -17.02
CA THR A 104 4.67 8.78 -16.47
C THR A 104 4.40 9.96 -15.54
N ASN A 105 3.22 10.58 -15.64
CA ASN A 105 2.79 11.67 -14.78
C ASN A 105 2.10 11.21 -13.49
N ALA A 106 1.78 9.92 -13.37
CA ALA A 106 1.09 9.35 -12.23
C ALA A 106 2.06 8.61 -11.31
N LEU A 107 1.78 8.66 -10.01
CA LEU A 107 2.45 7.90 -8.96
C LEU A 107 1.45 6.90 -8.38
N LEU A 108 1.93 5.73 -7.96
CA LEU A 108 1.10 4.62 -7.52
C LEU A 108 1.40 4.23 -6.08
N LEU A 109 0.38 4.01 -5.27
CA LEU A 109 0.50 3.56 -3.89
C LEU A 109 1.41 2.31 -3.79
N GLY A 110 2.31 2.32 -2.80
CA GLY A 110 3.15 1.16 -2.48
C GLY A 110 4.38 0.98 -3.38
N THR A 111 4.58 1.89 -4.33
CA THR A 111 5.84 2.04 -5.06
C THR A 111 6.83 2.88 -4.25
N HIS A 112 8.11 2.88 -4.61
CA HIS A 112 9.13 3.63 -3.89
C HIS A 112 10.04 4.40 -4.85
N VAL A 113 10.54 5.54 -4.38
CA VAL A 113 11.43 6.41 -5.16
C VAL A 113 12.84 5.83 -5.12
N VAL A 114 13.36 5.49 -6.29
CA VAL A 114 14.73 4.97 -6.47
C VAL A 114 15.74 6.12 -6.44
N SER A 115 15.44 7.21 -7.13
CA SER A 115 16.32 8.39 -7.20
C SER A 115 15.55 9.66 -7.54
N GLY A 116 16.21 10.80 -7.34
CA GLY A 116 15.68 12.12 -7.65
C GLY A 116 14.81 12.71 -6.55
N MET A 117 14.04 13.72 -6.94
CA MET A 117 13.08 14.38 -6.07
C MET A 117 11.90 14.93 -6.86
N GLY A 118 10.76 15.09 -6.20
CA GLY A 118 9.60 15.67 -6.83
C GLY A 118 8.52 16.09 -5.83
N LYS A 119 7.49 16.71 -6.37
CA LYS A 119 6.31 17.14 -5.64
C LYS A 119 5.07 16.62 -6.37
N ALA A 120 4.18 15.98 -5.66
CA ALA A 120 2.95 15.44 -6.22
C ALA A 120 1.74 15.87 -5.40
N VAL A 121 0.57 15.88 -6.04
CA VAL A 121 -0.71 15.93 -5.34
C VAL A 121 -1.30 14.54 -5.26
N ILE A 122 -1.76 14.14 -4.09
CA ILE A 122 -2.44 12.86 -3.89
C ILE A 122 -3.88 12.98 -4.38
N VAL A 123 -4.30 12.04 -5.22
CA VAL A 123 -5.64 11.98 -5.82
C VAL A 123 -6.47 10.88 -5.17
N HIS A 124 -5.86 9.71 -4.94
CA HIS A 124 -6.54 8.59 -4.29
C HIS A 124 -5.70 8.00 -3.16
N VAL A 125 -6.38 7.53 -2.11
CA VAL A 125 -5.78 6.87 -0.95
C VAL A 125 -6.53 5.58 -0.60
N GLY A 126 -5.86 4.68 0.11
CA GLY A 126 -6.45 3.43 0.59
C GLY A 126 -7.10 2.60 -0.53
N ARG A 127 -8.35 2.18 -0.33
CA ARG A 127 -9.09 1.30 -1.26
C ARG A 127 -9.36 1.89 -2.65
N HIS A 128 -9.29 3.21 -2.79
CA HIS A 128 -9.58 3.89 -4.05
C HIS A 128 -8.37 3.93 -5.00
N THR A 129 -7.19 3.60 -4.49
CA THR A 129 -5.97 3.47 -5.30
C THR A 129 -6.02 2.27 -6.23
N GLU A 130 -5.20 2.26 -7.27
CA GLU A 130 -5.02 1.12 -8.17
C GLU A 130 -4.64 -0.14 -7.39
N PHE A 131 -3.67 -0.02 -6.48
CA PHE A 131 -3.27 -1.11 -5.58
C PHE A 131 -4.43 -1.57 -4.67
N GLY A 132 -5.18 -0.63 -4.11
CA GLY A 132 -6.35 -0.90 -3.26
C GLY A 132 -7.46 -1.65 -4.00
N GLN A 133 -7.76 -1.26 -5.23
CA GLN A 133 -8.77 -1.90 -6.07
C GLN A 133 -8.35 -3.31 -6.52
N VAL A 134 -7.06 -3.52 -6.82
CA VAL A 134 -6.54 -4.88 -7.08
C VAL A 134 -6.66 -5.75 -5.84
N SER A 135 -6.22 -5.24 -4.69
CA SER A 135 -6.28 -5.94 -3.40
C SER A 135 -7.71 -6.35 -3.02
N GLN A 136 -8.69 -5.48 -3.28
CA GLN A 136 -10.10 -5.76 -2.98
C GLN A 136 -10.68 -6.86 -3.87
N ARG A 137 -10.32 -6.89 -5.17
CA ARG A 137 -10.77 -7.94 -6.10
C ARG A 137 -10.22 -9.32 -5.71
N LEU A 138 -8.99 -9.38 -5.19
CA LEU A 138 -8.40 -10.62 -4.70
C LEU A 138 -9.10 -11.14 -3.44
N ARG A 139 -9.50 -10.26 -2.51
CA ARG A 139 -10.25 -10.64 -1.31
C ARG A 139 -11.63 -11.24 -1.60
N LEU A 140 -12.26 -10.82 -2.70
CA LEU A 140 -13.61 -11.27 -3.07
C LEU A 140 -13.64 -12.62 -3.82
N ARG A 141 -12.49 -13.17 -4.20
CA ARG A 141 -12.42 -14.54 -4.73
C ARG A 141 -12.37 -15.53 -3.57
N PRO A 142 -13.38 -16.40 -3.38
CA PRO A 142 -13.29 -17.48 -2.42
C PRO A 142 -12.07 -18.34 -2.78
N PRO A 143 -11.29 -18.83 -1.80
CA PRO A 143 -10.21 -19.77 -2.09
C PRO A 143 -10.78 -20.95 -2.87
N ARG A 144 -10.16 -21.26 -4.01
CA ARG A 144 -10.52 -22.43 -4.82
C ARG A 144 -10.34 -23.65 -3.92
N ARG A 145 -11.45 -24.27 -3.50
CA ARG A 145 -11.38 -25.55 -2.78
C ARG A 145 -10.75 -26.56 -3.74
N PRO A 146 -9.74 -27.34 -3.31
CA PRO A 146 -9.23 -28.42 -4.14
C PRO A 146 -10.38 -29.36 -4.47
N ASN A 147 -10.46 -29.72 -5.75
CA ASN A 147 -11.42 -30.64 -6.32
C ASN A 147 -11.21 -32.02 -5.66
N SER A 148 -12.33 -32.70 -5.37
CA SER A 148 -12.38 -34.00 -4.69
C SER A 148 -11.58 -35.12 -5.36
N THR A 149 -11.09 -34.89 -6.59
CA THR A 149 -10.20 -35.82 -7.30
C THR A 149 -8.78 -35.81 -6.73
N GLU A 150 -8.25 -34.65 -6.28
CA GLU A 150 -6.89 -34.57 -5.72
C GLU A 150 -6.79 -35.08 -4.27
N ALA A 151 -7.90 -35.07 -3.53
CA ALA A 151 -7.96 -35.62 -2.18
C ALA A 151 -7.89 -37.16 -2.17
N CYS A 152 -8.33 -37.82 -3.24
CA CYS A 152 -8.33 -39.27 -3.34
C CYS A 152 -6.92 -39.83 -3.63
N ASP A 153 -6.11 -39.10 -4.42
CA ASP A 153 -4.74 -39.50 -4.75
C ASP A 153 -3.77 -39.35 -3.57
N ALA A 154 -4.00 -38.39 -2.67
CA ALA A 154 -3.18 -38.21 -1.47
C ALA A 154 -3.39 -39.34 -0.42
N SER A 155 -4.56 -39.98 -0.40
CA SER A 155 -4.86 -41.11 0.49
C SER A 155 -4.38 -42.47 -0.01
N ALA A 156 -3.91 -42.57 -1.26
CA ALA A 156 -3.41 -43.81 -1.86
C ALA A 156 -1.88 -43.96 -1.79
N MET A 157 -1.16 -42.97 -1.24
CA MET A 157 0.30 -42.99 -1.05
C MET A 157 0.71 -43.05 0.44
N SER A 158 -0.05 -43.73 1.29
CA SER A 158 0.38 -44.18 2.63
C SER A 158 0.12 -45.66 2.83
#